data_AF-A0A3M2IRL1-F1
#
_entry.id   AF-A0A3M2IRL1-F1
#
_cell.length_a   1.000
_cell.length_b   1.000
_cell.length_c   1.000
_cell.angle_alpha   90.00
_cell.angle_beta   90.00
_cell.angle_gamma   90.00
#
_symmetry.space_group_name_H-M   'P 1'
#
loop_
_entity.id
_entity.type
_entity.pdbx_description
1 polymer ?
#
loop_
_entity_poly.entity_id
_entity_poly.type
_entity_poly.pdbx_seq_one_letter_code
_entity_poly.pdbx_strand_id
1 'polypeptide(L)'
;DGPPPPRAWADRDPAAADRLTAARAVVAELSATHHVPAENLLQPDLLRRVCWAPPSPADAEHLAERLTAGGARPWQVALMAPRLAEAFAS
;
A
#
# COMPACT_ATOMS: atom_id res chain seq x y z
N ASP A 1 -0.96 16.31 7.87
CA ASP A 1 0.13 16.11 6.88
C ASP A 1 -0.07 14.87 6.02
N GLY A 2 0.42 14.93 4.78
CA GLY A 2 0.42 13.81 3.83
C GLY A 2 1.83 13.57 3.31
N PRO A 3 2.08 12.42 2.67
CA PRO A 3 3.39 12.13 2.09
C PRO A 3 3.78 13.21 1.06
N PRO A 4 5.09 13.47 0.85
CA PRO A 4 5.54 14.39 -0.18
C PRO A 4 5.09 13.94 -1.58
N PRO A 5 5.23 14.79 -2.61
CA PRO A 5 4.99 14.37 -3.99
C PRO A 5 5.82 13.12 -4.34
N PRO A 6 5.25 12.08 -4.99
CA PRO A 6 5.95 10.82 -5.28
C PRO A 6 7.31 10.99 -5.97
N ARG A 7 7.45 12.00 -6.85
CA ARG A 7 8.70 12.33 -7.54
C ARG A 7 9.87 12.68 -6.60
N ALA A 8 9.58 13.08 -5.36
CA ALA A 8 10.59 13.45 -4.37
C ALA A 8 10.89 12.31 -3.38
N TRP A 9 10.28 11.13 -3.54
CA TRP A 9 10.46 10.03 -2.58
C TRP A 9 11.84 9.41 -2.69
N ALA A 10 12.32 9.12 -3.91
CA ALA A 10 13.62 8.51 -4.12
C ALA A 10 14.77 9.30 -3.47
N ASP A 11 14.67 10.63 -3.45
CA ASP A 11 15.67 11.49 -2.81
C ASP A 11 15.52 11.58 -1.29
N ARG A 12 14.29 11.44 -0.76
CA ARG A 12 13.99 11.66 0.67
C ARG A 12 14.00 10.37 1.50
N ASP A 13 13.42 9.32 0.95
CA ASP A 13 13.33 7.99 1.54
C ASP A 13 13.28 6.97 0.37
N PRO A 14 14.45 6.49 -0.08
CA PRO A 14 14.54 5.50 -1.15
C PRO A 14 13.72 4.24 -0.85
N ALA A 15 13.72 3.78 0.40
CA ALA A 15 12.94 2.61 0.78
C ALA A 15 11.44 2.88 0.60
N ALA A 16 10.94 4.09 0.89
CA ALA A 16 9.55 4.45 0.61
C ALA A 16 9.22 4.41 -0.88
N ALA A 17 10.15 4.84 -1.72
CA ALA A 17 9.99 4.74 -3.17
C ALA A 17 9.92 3.28 -3.63
N ASP A 18 10.75 2.40 -3.06
CA ASP A 18 10.76 0.96 -3.36
C ASP A 18 9.42 0.32 -2.93
N ARG A 19 8.98 0.57 -1.69
CA ARG A 19 7.67 0.12 -1.19
C ARG A 19 6.51 0.59 -2.08
N LEU A 20 6.52 1.85 -2.51
CA LEU A 20 5.48 2.39 -3.37
C LEU A 20 5.48 1.70 -4.75
N THR A 21 6.66 1.40 -5.28
CA THR A 21 6.81 0.68 -6.55
C THR A 21 6.27 -0.74 -6.44
N ALA A 22 6.70 -1.49 -5.42
CA ALA A 22 6.24 -2.85 -5.17
C ALA A 22 4.72 -2.91 -4.91
N ALA A 23 4.19 -2.01 -4.07
CA ALA A 23 2.76 -1.97 -3.77
C ALA A 23 1.89 -1.61 -5.00
N ARG A 24 2.39 -0.75 -5.90
CA ARG A 24 1.70 -0.44 -7.17
C ARG A 24 1.63 -1.66 -8.08
N ALA A 25 2.68 -2.48 -8.13
CA ALA A 25 2.67 -3.72 -8.89
C ALA A 25 1.60 -4.69 -8.36
N VAL A 26 1.51 -4.87 -7.04
CA VAL A 26 0.46 -5.67 -6.38
C VAL A 26 -0.95 -5.20 -6.76
N VAL A 27 -1.21 -3.89 -6.67
CA VAL A 27 -2.54 -3.33 -6.99
C VAL A 27 -2.87 -3.53 -8.48
N ALA A 28 -1.90 -3.33 -9.37
CA ALA A 28 -2.09 -3.52 -10.80
C ALA A 28 -2.40 -4.98 -11.16
N GLU A 29 -1.69 -5.93 -10.57
CA GLU A 29 -1.94 -7.37 -10.75
C GLU A 29 -3.35 -7.77 -10.28
N LEU A 30 -3.75 -7.33 -9.10
CA LEU A 30 -5.08 -7.61 -8.56
C LEU A 30 -6.18 -6.94 -9.38
N SER A 31 -5.95 -5.71 -9.86
CA SER A 31 -6.88 -4.98 -10.73
C SER A 31 -7.13 -5.76 -12.02
N ALA A 32 -6.07 -6.27 -12.64
CA ALA A 32 -6.16 -7.11 -13.83
C ALA A 32 -6.87 -8.43 -13.55
N THR A 33 -6.51 -9.11 -12.45
CA THR A 33 -7.10 -10.40 -12.05
C THR A 33 -8.60 -10.30 -11.82
N HIS A 34 -9.04 -9.28 -11.08
CA HIS A 34 -10.44 -9.10 -10.72
C HIS A 34 -11.25 -8.26 -11.72
N HIS A 35 -10.62 -7.72 -12.76
CA HIS A 35 -11.25 -6.87 -13.77
C HIS A 35 -11.97 -5.66 -13.15
N VAL A 36 -11.35 -5.03 -12.15
CA VAL A 36 -11.87 -3.83 -11.49
C VAL A 36 -10.83 -2.71 -11.51
N PRO A 37 -11.25 -1.43 -11.51
CA PRO A 37 -10.34 -0.30 -11.30
C PRO A 37 -9.50 -0.45 -10.03
N ALA A 38 -8.23 -0.04 -10.09
CA ALA A 38 -7.30 -0.11 -8.96
C ALA A 38 -7.81 0.60 -7.70
N GLU A 39 -8.49 1.74 -7.87
CA GLU A 39 -9.10 2.51 -6.78
C GLU A 39 -10.23 1.76 -6.06
N ASN A 40 -10.85 0.78 -6.73
CA ASN A 40 -11.84 -0.10 -6.08
C ASN A 40 -11.17 -1.10 -5.13
N LEU A 41 -9.90 -1.44 -5.35
CA LEU A 41 -9.13 -2.33 -4.48
C LEU A 41 -8.53 -1.57 -3.30
N LEU A 42 -7.87 -0.45 -3.57
CA LEU A 42 -7.31 0.41 -2.55
C LEU A 42 -7.20 1.85 -3.03
N GLN A 43 -7.64 2.80 -2.21
CA GLN A 43 -7.57 4.21 -2.55
C GLN A 43 -6.10 4.66 -2.74
N PRO A 44 -5.76 5.37 -3.83
CA PRO A 44 -4.38 5.78 -4.10
C PRO A 44 -3.74 6.61 -2.98
N ASP A 45 -4.52 7.44 -2.28
CA ASP A 45 -4.02 8.21 -1.13
C ASP A 45 -3.65 7.31 0.05
N LEU A 46 -4.49 6.34 0.37
CA LEU A 46 -4.24 5.37 1.44
C LEU A 46 -2.98 4.54 1.15
N LEU A 47 -2.84 4.07 -0.09
CA LEU A 47 -1.63 3.34 -0.54
C LEU A 47 -0.37 4.19 -0.31
N ARG A 48 -0.38 5.46 -0.73
CA ARG A 48 0.77 6.36 -0.52
C ARG A 48 1.07 6.56 0.96
N ARG A 49 0.05 6.76 1.81
CA ARG A 49 0.27 6.97 3.25
C ARG A 49 0.88 5.74 3.93
N VAL A 50 0.43 4.55 3.57
CA VAL A 50 0.97 3.27 4.09
C VAL A 50 2.41 3.05 3.61
N CYS A 51 2.72 3.32 2.35
CA CYS A 51 4.09 3.19 1.85
C CYS A 51 5.05 4.21 2.48
N TRP A 52 4.60 5.45 2.69
CA TRP A 52 5.44 6.50 3.26
C TRP A 52 5.71 6.32 4.75
N ALA A 53 4.69 5.92 5.52
CA ALA A 53 4.80 5.72 6.95
C ALA A 53 4.17 4.36 7.32
N PRO A 54 4.83 3.24 6.98
CA PRO A 54 4.30 1.91 7.28
C PRO A 54 4.20 1.70 8.79
N PRO A 55 3.36 0.77 9.26
CA PRO A 55 3.43 0.32 10.65
C PRO A 55 4.78 -0.36 10.94
N SER A 56 5.13 -0.48 12.22
CA SER A 56 6.30 -1.21 12.69
C SER A 56 5.84 -2.22 13.75
N PRO A 57 5.92 -3.53 13.48
CA PRO A 57 6.41 -4.16 12.25
C PRO A 57 5.50 -3.94 11.04
N ALA A 58 6.05 -4.10 9.84
CA ALA A 58 5.35 -3.96 8.56
C ALA A 58 4.74 -5.29 8.07
N ASP A 59 4.19 -6.08 8.99
CA ASP A 59 3.57 -7.37 8.69
C ASP A 59 2.08 -7.24 8.32
N ALA A 60 1.47 -8.36 7.93
CA ALA A 60 0.09 -8.39 7.47
C ALA A 60 -0.92 -7.94 8.53
N GLU A 61 -0.67 -8.23 9.82
CA GLU A 61 -1.56 -7.86 10.92
C GLU A 61 -1.60 -6.35 11.11
N HIS A 62 -0.44 -5.72 11.27
CA HIS A 62 -0.36 -4.28 11.50
C HIS A 62 -0.73 -3.48 10.24
N LEU A 63 -0.45 -4.01 9.05
CA LEU A 63 -0.95 -3.43 7.81
C LEU A 63 -2.47 -3.50 7.73
N ALA A 64 -3.09 -4.60 8.16
CA ALA A 64 -4.54 -4.72 8.17
C ALA A 64 -5.19 -3.68 9.10
N GLU A 65 -4.62 -3.47 10.28
CA GLU A 65 -5.05 -2.40 11.20
C GLU A 65 -4.92 -1.02 10.56
N ARG A 66 -3.77 -0.73 9.94
CA ARG A 66 -3.50 0.56 9.30
C ARG A 66 -4.44 0.84 8.12
N LEU A 67 -4.74 -0.18 7.31
CA LEU A 67 -5.68 -0.08 6.20
C LEU A 67 -7.11 0.14 6.70
N THR A 68 -7.52 -0.58 7.74
CA THR A 68 -8.83 -0.42 8.39
C THR A 68 -9.00 0.98 8.95
N ALA A 69 -8.00 1.48 9.69
CA ALA A 69 -7.98 2.85 10.21
C ALA A 69 -7.99 3.90 9.09
N GLY A 70 -7.48 3.55 7.90
CA GLY A 70 -7.54 4.35 6.68
C GLY A 70 -8.87 4.28 5.91
N GLY A 71 -9.84 3.52 6.40
CA GLY A 71 -11.17 3.40 5.79
C GLY A 71 -11.29 2.31 4.72
N ALA A 72 -10.30 1.42 4.57
CA ALA A 72 -10.43 0.25 3.70
C ALA A 72 -11.49 -0.70 4.25
N ARG A 73 -12.33 -1.25 3.37
CA ARG A 73 -13.37 -2.22 3.72
C ARG A 73 -12.76 -3.57 4.11
N PRO A 74 -13.44 -4.41 4.92
CA PRO A 74 -12.89 -5.69 5.37
C PRO A 74 -12.37 -6.60 4.25
N TRP A 75 -13.06 -6.65 3.11
CA TRP A 75 -12.62 -7.44 1.96
C TRP A 75 -11.37 -6.86 1.27
N GLN A 76 -11.23 -5.53 1.23
CA GLN A 76 -10.03 -4.86 0.70
C GLN A 76 -8.84 -5.14 1.61
N VAL A 77 -9.04 -5.06 2.93
CA VAL A 77 -8.02 -5.35 3.93
C VAL A 77 -7.53 -6.79 3.80
N ALA A 78 -8.44 -7.76 3.76
CA ALA A 78 -8.10 -9.17 3.62
C ALA A 78 -7.35 -9.48 2.32
N LEU A 79 -7.67 -8.77 1.23
CA LEU A 79 -7.01 -8.94 -0.06
C LEU A 79 -5.60 -8.30 -0.08
N MET A 80 -5.49 -7.07 0.46
CA MET A 80 -4.31 -6.21 0.31
C MET A 80 -3.24 -6.45 1.37
N ALA A 81 -3.61 -6.56 2.65
CA ALA A 81 -2.66 -6.58 3.76
C ALA A 81 -1.56 -7.65 3.64
N PRO A 82 -1.85 -8.94 3.35
CA PRO A 82 -0.80 -9.95 3.22
C PRO A 82 0.14 -9.68 2.05
N ARG A 83 -0.40 -9.24 0.90
CA ARG A 83 0.41 -8.97 -0.30
C ARG A 83 1.29 -7.74 -0.15
N LEU A 84 0.80 -6.72 0.57
CA LEU A 84 1.61 -5.55 0.91
C LEU A 84 2.72 -5.91 1.89
N ALA A 85 2.47 -6.80 2.86
CA ALA A 85 3.50 -7.28 3.77
C ALA A 85 4.64 -8.00 3.02
N GLU A 86 4.28 -8.90 2.09
CA GLU A 86 5.24 -9.58 1.22
C GLU A 86 6.03 -8.58 0.37
N ALA A 87 5.34 -7.62 -0.25
CA ALA A 87 5.95 -6.57 -1.08
C ALA A 87 6.84 -5.59 -0.28
N PHE A 88 6.68 -5.49 1.04
CA PHE A 88 7.51 -4.63 1.89
C PHE A 88 8.73 -5.36 2.46
N ALA A 89 8.74 -6.70 2.38
CA ALA A 89 9.85 -7.53 2.82
C ALA A 89 10.90 -7.80 1.72
N SER A 90 10.59 -7.44 0.47
CA SER A 90 11.44 -7.62 -0.72
C SER A 90 12.45 -6.49 -0.93
#